data_AF-A0A2V7AT44-F1
#
_entry.id   AF-A0A2V7AT44-F1
#
_cell.length_a   1.000
_cell.length_b   1.000
_cell.length_c   1.000
_cell.angle_alpha   90.00
_cell.angle_beta   90.00
_cell.angle_gamma   90.00
#
_symmetry.space_group_name_H-M   'P 1'
#
loop_
_entity.id
_entity.type
_entity.pdbx_description
1 polymer ?
#
loop_
_entity_poly.entity_id
_entity_poly.type
_entity_poly.pdbx_seq_one_letter_code
_entity_poly.pdbx_strand_id
1 'polypeptide(L)'
;MWFTSQLTTIEEAVMRKVLVVAAFALAVLGMLAPVVFAQAPAPKVTITGLFDQTTAASANVQDGSFGRTSDREWYARTRFRPDFEFAVGRTKAVMGFEIDLTYGQVGAGASGPSKNQTASTLGTSGAHPGTTSDAGLNTDVTGVIEVKWLYTEFDLTGKDSLLPFIPVPTVARAGLQPFGSLGNYKVTYANGDFAGLSTVTTFDPTLNLKIAYVMVEDEIAGGNRGTAGGGLTITTGAAAGAALGAPTGKTTRGNDFAFIISPELTPMKGLDIKPLYSLFYAEGNTSTTARRSAADVHLGGGTTAAAAAYNASVFANGSPTMHENRHTIGFDAMWRMGPWGLDPTFYYQTGTRDVFGTDSNASIHKIETKLNSFLADVIGSFQTGPLLLEVRGVYSSGNKAKDNLAKRIQYFEPINTDTSYYAGWTSILGLGVDYISGCSAGTLGMCTNVGYDRYGRAQFGVRGTYSLTPNLSVWGVVNPTWTAEKVDTATGPTRAHVTGDMQGDSRYIGTESSIGLTWKFAPNVALDWSGAYLAAGEGLDTTETPIPGVFVKRKADDAYLTTARVRLSF
;
A
#
# COMPACT_ATOMS: atom_id res chain seq x y z
N MET A 1 95.24 -13.72 41.65
CA MET A 1 94.35 -14.42 40.70
C MET A 1 93.17 -14.89 41.53
N TRP A 2 91.97 -14.30 41.34
CA TRP A 2 90.64 -14.90 41.60
C TRP A 2 89.53 -13.85 41.85
N PHE A 3 88.43 -14.03 41.08
CA PHE A 3 87.02 -13.73 41.37
C PHE A 3 86.52 -12.28 41.36
N THR A 4 86.03 -11.83 40.19
CA THR A 4 85.03 -10.74 40.04
C THR A 4 84.46 -10.72 38.61
N SER A 5 83.72 -11.76 38.18
CA SER A 5 82.94 -11.65 36.92
C SER A 5 81.71 -12.56 36.76
N GLN A 6 81.25 -13.26 37.80
CA GLN A 6 80.14 -14.24 37.66
C GLN A 6 78.76 -13.77 38.17
N LEU A 7 78.62 -12.57 38.74
CA LEU A 7 77.36 -12.12 39.32
C LEU A 7 76.39 -11.46 38.33
N THR A 8 76.85 -10.95 37.18
CA THR A 8 75.99 -10.22 36.22
C THR A 8 75.20 -11.12 35.26
N THR A 9 75.71 -12.30 34.92
CA THR A 9 75.05 -13.22 33.97
C THR A 9 73.89 -14.01 34.58
N ILE A 10 73.90 -14.23 35.90
CA ILE A 10 72.81 -14.94 36.60
C ILE A 10 71.60 -14.01 36.78
N GLU A 11 71.81 -12.75 37.16
CA GLU A 11 70.72 -11.78 37.33
C GLU A 11 70.02 -11.44 36.00
N GLU A 12 70.76 -11.32 34.90
CA GLU A 12 70.18 -11.07 33.57
C GLU A 12 69.39 -12.28 33.04
N ALA A 13 69.88 -13.50 33.28
CA ALA A 13 69.17 -14.74 32.90
C ALA A 13 67.90 -14.97 33.74
N VAL A 14 67.92 -14.58 35.02
CA VAL A 14 66.76 -14.64 35.91
C VAL A 14 65.73 -13.58 35.54
N MET A 15 66.13 -12.34 35.26
CA MET A 15 65.21 -11.28 34.81
C MET A 15 64.55 -11.60 33.46
N ARG A 16 65.30 -12.14 32.49
CA ARG A 16 64.72 -12.57 31.19
C ARG A 16 63.70 -13.68 31.34
N LYS A 17 63.95 -14.67 32.21
CA LYS A 17 62.97 -15.75 32.48
C LYS A 17 61.72 -15.22 33.17
N VAL A 18 61.85 -14.29 34.12
CA VAL A 18 60.69 -13.67 34.81
C VAL A 18 59.87 -12.82 33.84
N LEU A 19 60.50 -12.04 32.97
CA LEU A 19 59.81 -11.23 31.96
C LEU A 19 59.09 -12.09 30.91
N VAL A 20 59.71 -13.18 30.45
CA VAL A 20 59.08 -14.09 29.48
C VAL A 20 57.90 -14.84 30.10
N VAL A 21 58.02 -15.30 31.35
CA VAL A 21 56.92 -15.96 32.07
C VAL A 21 55.79 -14.98 32.37
N ALA A 22 56.11 -13.74 32.75
CA ALA A 22 55.11 -12.70 32.97
C ALA A 22 54.39 -12.32 31.66
N ALA A 23 55.11 -12.20 30.54
CA ALA A 23 54.53 -11.94 29.23
C ALA A 23 53.65 -13.10 28.74
N PHE A 24 54.08 -14.35 28.94
CA PHE A 24 53.26 -15.52 28.64
C PHE A 24 52.05 -15.64 29.57
N ALA A 25 52.18 -15.33 30.86
CA ALA A 25 51.06 -15.32 31.79
C ALA A 25 50.05 -14.21 31.44
N LEU A 26 50.52 -13.03 30.99
CA LEU A 26 49.66 -11.95 30.51
C LEU A 26 48.97 -12.31 29.19
N ALA A 27 49.69 -12.97 28.27
CA ALA A 27 49.11 -13.47 27.02
C ALA A 27 48.10 -14.58 27.28
N VAL A 28 48.40 -15.50 28.20
CA VAL A 28 47.48 -16.56 28.64
C VAL A 28 46.29 -15.97 29.40
N LEU A 29 46.46 -14.97 30.27
CA LEU A 29 45.35 -14.25 30.92
C LEU A 29 44.55 -13.39 29.93
N GLY A 30 45.17 -12.89 28.85
CA GLY A 30 44.49 -12.18 27.76
C GLY A 30 43.75 -13.12 26.81
N MET A 31 44.22 -14.36 26.65
CA MET A 31 43.58 -15.43 25.86
C MET A 31 42.54 -16.23 26.68
N LEU A 32 42.71 -16.30 28.00
CA LEU A 32 41.77 -16.88 28.99
C LEU A 32 40.86 -15.81 29.60
N ALA A 33 41.04 -14.53 29.24
CA ALA A 33 40.05 -13.49 29.51
C ALA A 33 38.74 -14.03 28.94
N PRO A 34 37.73 -14.28 29.79
CA PRO A 34 36.57 -15.03 29.34
C PRO A 34 35.92 -14.23 28.22
N VAL A 35 35.84 -14.83 27.03
CA VAL A 35 34.83 -14.46 26.02
C VAL A 35 33.42 -14.44 26.66
N VAL A 36 33.29 -15.09 27.83
CA VAL A 36 32.15 -15.18 28.74
C VAL A 36 31.78 -13.86 29.47
N PHE A 37 32.58 -12.78 29.37
CA PHE A 37 32.20 -11.46 29.93
C PHE A 37 31.97 -10.37 28.88
N ALA A 38 31.82 -10.71 27.59
CA ALA A 38 31.07 -9.83 26.72
C ALA A 38 29.62 -9.82 27.26
N GLN A 39 29.24 -8.76 27.99
CA GLN A 39 27.91 -8.60 28.53
C GLN A 39 26.91 -8.88 27.40
N ALA A 40 26.08 -9.92 27.57
CA ALA A 40 25.03 -10.22 26.62
C ALA A 40 24.27 -8.91 26.33
N PRO A 41 23.98 -8.58 25.05
CA PRO A 41 23.36 -7.31 24.71
C PRO A 41 22.17 -7.02 25.62
N ALA A 42 22.21 -5.90 26.34
CA ALA A 42 21.16 -5.56 27.28
C ALA A 42 19.86 -5.29 26.50
N PRO A 43 18.69 -5.75 27.00
CA PRO A 43 17.40 -5.39 26.41
C PRO A 43 17.24 -3.87 26.34
N LYS A 44 16.85 -3.37 25.18
CA LYS A 44 16.55 -1.95 24.94
C LYS A 44 15.13 -1.82 24.40
N VAL A 45 14.40 -0.83 24.91
CA VAL A 45 13.15 -0.37 24.31
C VAL A 45 13.40 1.00 23.70
N THR A 46 13.09 1.15 22.42
CA THR A 46 13.06 2.45 21.74
C THR A 46 11.61 2.77 21.41
N ILE A 47 11.20 4.00 21.69
CA ILE A 47 9.88 4.51 21.31
C ILE A 47 10.12 5.63 20.32
N THR A 48 9.53 5.52 19.14
CA THR A 48 9.52 6.56 18.11
C THR A 48 8.10 6.79 17.65
N GLY A 49 7.83 7.86 16.90
CA GLY A 49 6.53 8.00 16.27
C GLY A 49 6.19 9.38 15.79
N LEU A 50 4.88 9.60 15.60
CA LEU A 50 4.34 10.89 15.22
C LEU A 50 3.03 11.24 15.92
N PHE A 51 2.77 12.54 15.95
CA PHE A 51 1.50 13.14 16.30
C PHE A 51 1.14 14.16 15.21
N ASP A 52 0.07 13.91 14.47
CA ASP A 52 -0.42 14.78 13.40
C ASP A 52 -1.71 15.47 13.84
N GLN A 53 -1.76 16.78 13.66
CA GLN A 53 -2.97 17.61 13.69
C GLN A 53 -3.25 18.09 12.28
N THR A 54 -4.34 17.62 11.67
CA THR A 54 -4.65 17.87 10.26
C THR A 54 -6.01 18.53 10.13
N THR A 55 -6.19 19.42 9.16
CA THR A 55 -7.50 19.88 8.72
C THR A 55 -7.56 19.92 7.21
N ALA A 56 -8.70 19.55 6.64
CA ALA A 56 -8.93 19.54 5.22
C ALA A 56 -10.31 20.13 4.91
N ALA A 57 -10.37 20.90 3.83
CA ALA A 57 -11.61 21.41 3.27
C ALA A 57 -11.62 21.15 1.77
N SER A 58 -12.74 20.66 1.25
CA SER A 58 -12.91 20.32 -0.16
C SER A 58 -14.28 20.71 -0.69
N ALA A 59 -14.35 20.82 -2.01
CA ALA A 59 -15.60 20.95 -2.75
C ALA A 59 -15.52 20.09 -4.02
N ASN A 60 -16.60 19.33 -4.28
CA ASN A 60 -16.75 18.47 -5.44
C ASN A 60 -15.65 17.38 -5.55
N VAL A 61 -15.33 16.76 -4.43
CA VAL A 61 -14.32 15.69 -4.31
C VAL A 61 -14.93 14.42 -3.71
N GLN A 62 -15.70 14.49 -2.62
CA GLN A 62 -15.93 13.38 -1.70
C GLN A 62 -17.10 12.47 -2.06
N ASP A 63 -18.16 13.01 -2.66
CA ASP A 63 -19.41 12.26 -2.88
C ASP A 63 -19.33 11.23 -4.03
N GLY A 64 -18.16 11.13 -4.66
CA GLY A 64 -17.86 10.21 -5.75
C GLY A 64 -18.26 10.69 -7.13
N SER A 65 -18.88 11.88 -7.26
CA SER A 65 -19.33 12.43 -8.53
C SER A 65 -18.92 13.89 -8.69
N PHE A 66 -18.08 14.17 -9.70
CA PHE A 66 -17.70 15.54 -10.03
C PHE A 66 -18.85 16.37 -10.64
N GLY A 67 -20.02 15.79 -10.92
CA GLY A 67 -21.16 16.50 -11.50
C GLY A 67 -22.19 17.02 -10.49
N ARG A 68 -21.90 16.93 -9.18
CA ARG A 68 -22.82 17.29 -8.10
C ARG A 68 -22.29 18.49 -7.30
N THR A 69 -22.87 19.65 -7.56
CA THR A 69 -22.43 20.94 -6.98
C THR A 69 -22.63 21.11 -5.47
N SER A 70 -23.34 20.19 -4.79
CA SER A 70 -23.62 20.29 -3.35
C SER A 70 -22.50 19.71 -2.47
N ASP A 71 -21.54 19.00 -3.05
CA ASP A 71 -20.48 18.35 -2.30
C ASP A 71 -19.47 19.36 -1.74
N ARG A 72 -19.48 19.53 -0.42
CA ARG A 72 -18.55 20.36 0.34
C ARG A 72 -18.29 19.73 1.68
N GLU A 73 -17.03 19.69 2.07
CA GLU A 73 -16.62 19.08 3.33
C GLU A 73 -15.58 19.96 4.02
N TRP A 74 -15.64 20.02 5.35
CA TRP A 74 -14.54 20.48 6.19
C TRP A 74 -14.50 19.63 7.45
N TYR A 75 -13.37 19.00 7.70
CA TYR A 75 -13.08 18.31 8.95
C TYR A 75 -11.67 18.62 9.47
N ALA A 76 -11.40 18.15 10.68
CA ALA A 76 -10.06 18.09 11.23
C ALA A 76 -9.78 16.69 11.79
N ARG A 77 -8.53 16.39 12.13
CA ARG A 77 -8.12 15.07 12.58
C ARG A 77 -6.88 15.11 13.44
N THR A 78 -6.87 14.28 14.47
CA THR A 78 -5.70 13.97 15.27
C THR A 78 -5.27 12.53 15.06
N ARG A 79 -4.02 12.31 14.66
CA ARG A 79 -3.42 10.98 14.57
C ARG A 79 -2.23 10.87 15.50
N PHE A 80 -2.23 9.84 16.34
CA PHE A 80 -1.08 9.44 17.14
C PHE A 80 -0.60 8.06 16.71
N ARG A 81 0.68 7.95 16.36
CA ARG A 81 1.28 6.71 15.88
C ARG A 81 2.63 6.45 16.55
N PRO A 82 2.63 5.81 17.73
CA PRO A 82 3.84 5.35 18.37
C PRO A 82 4.26 3.97 17.85
N ASP A 83 5.56 3.81 17.67
CA ASP A 83 6.24 2.56 17.35
C ASP A 83 7.18 2.18 18.50
N PHE A 84 7.05 0.95 18.97
CA PHE A 84 7.86 0.37 20.04
C PHE A 84 8.79 -0.69 19.44
N GLU A 85 10.10 -0.48 19.57
CA GLU A 85 11.13 -1.46 19.21
C GLU A 85 11.73 -2.07 20.48
N PHE A 86 11.55 -3.38 20.64
CA PHE A 86 12.12 -4.18 21.71
C PHE A 86 13.32 -4.95 21.16
N ALA A 87 14.54 -4.54 21.47
CA ALA A 87 15.76 -5.09 20.90
C ALA A 87 16.64 -5.79 21.96
N VAL A 88 17.21 -6.94 21.58
CA VAL A 88 18.25 -7.66 22.32
C VAL A 88 19.35 -8.01 21.32
N GLY A 89 20.40 -7.20 21.28
CA GLY A 89 21.46 -7.34 20.26
C GLY A 89 20.93 -6.96 18.88
N ARG A 90 21.04 -7.89 17.92
CA ARG A 90 20.57 -7.69 16.54
C ARG A 90 19.13 -8.16 16.30
N THR A 91 18.58 -8.92 17.24
CA THR A 91 17.18 -9.38 17.18
C THR A 91 16.27 -8.33 17.79
N LYS A 92 15.15 -8.05 17.14
CA LYS A 92 14.15 -7.12 17.64
C LYS A 92 12.72 -7.57 17.36
N ALA A 93 11.80 -7.11 18.19
CA ALA A 93 10.37 -7.12 17.93
C ALA A 93 9.88 -5.67 17.78
N VAL A 94 8.98 -5.44 16.84
CA VAL A 94 8.42 -4.11 16.55
C VAL A 94 6.91 -4.17 16.68
N MET A 95 6.35 -3.20 17.40
CA MET A 95 4.92 -3.01 17.57
C MET A 95 4.56 -1.57 17.27
N GLY A 96 3.77 -1.34 16.22
CA GLY A 96 3.27 -0.03 15.83
C GLY A 96 1.78 0.08 16.12
N PHE A 97 1.39 1.12 16.85
CA PHE A 97 -0.02 1.45 17.07
C PHE A 97 -0.44 2.68 16.25
N GLU A 98 -1.73 2.77 15.99
CA GLU A 98 -2.35 3.98 15.48
C GLU A 98 -3.63 4.30 16.25
N ILE A 99 -3.79 5.58 16.56
CA ILE A 99 -5.02 6.17 17.03
C ILE A 99 -5.33 7.29 16.05
N ASP A 100 -6.40 7.15 15.27
CA ASP A 100 -6.85 8.17 14.33
C ASP A 100 -8.23 8.67 14.74
N LEU A 101 -8.36 9.97 14.98
CA LEU A 101 -9.59 10.60 15.47
C LEU A 101 -9.95 11.78 14.60
N THR A 102 -11.08 11.69 13.92
CA THR A 102 -11.62 12.80 13.10
C THR A 102 -12.56 13.70 13.91
N TYR A 103 -12.63 14.96 13.49
CA TYR A 103 -13.45 16.03 14.07
C TYR A 103 -14.39 16.57 12.98
N GLY A 104 -15.69 16.54 13.24
CA GLY A 104 -16.70 16.87 12.24
C GLY A 104 -17.25 15.62 11.54
N GLN A 105 -18.20 15.82 10.62
CA GLN A 105 -18.92 14.73 9.98
C GLN A 105 -18.19 14.28 8.72
N VAL A 106 -17.49 13.16 8.81
CA VAL A 106 -16.76 12.51 7.69
C VAL A 106 -17.53 11.32 7.10
N GLY A 107 -18.81 11.15 7.46
CA GLY A 107 -19.73 10.15 6.91
C GLY A 107 -21.20 10.37 7.28
N ALA A 108 -22.12 9.57 6.74
CA ALA A 108 -23.56 9.77 6.92
C ALA A 108 -24.09 9.48 8.36
N GLY A 109 -23.26 8.92 9.24
CA GLY A 109 -23.61 8.63 10.63
C GLY A 109 -23.51 9.85 11.54
N ALA A 110 -24.24 9.84 12.65
CA ALA A 110 -24.04 10.79 13.75
C ALA A 110 -22.71 10.49 14.47
N SER A 111 -22.06 11.53 15.01
CA SER A 111 -20.76 11.45 15.67
C SER A 111 -20.73 10.48 16.87
N GLY A 112 -19.74 9.60 16.92
CA GLY A 112 -19.57 8.58 17.97
C GLY A 112 -18.69 7.41 17.55
N PRO A 113 -18.16 6.59 18.47
CA PRO A 113 -17.25 5.49 18.12
C PRO A 113 -17.92 4.44 17.21
N SER A 114 -17.68 4.53 15.90
CA SER A 114 -18.12 3.56 14.89
C SER A 114 -17.07 2.49 14.61
N LYS A 115 -16.54 1.85 15.65
CA LYS A 115 -15.56 0.74 15.51
C LYS A 115 -16.19 -0.64 15.31
N ASN A 116 -17.51 -0.75 15.16
CA ASN A 116 -18.14 -2.06 14.97
C ASN A 116 -19.44 -2.01 14.16
N GLN A 117 -19.46 -1.21 13.10
CA GLN A 117 -20.45 -1.40 12.05
C GLN A 117 -19.72 -2.00 10.85
N THR A 118 -19.88 -3.32 10.68
CA THR A 118 -19.67 -3.97 9.39
C THR A 118 -20.33 -3.08 8.35
N ALA A 119 -19.59 -2.61 7.35
CA ALA A 119 -20.03 -1.69 6.31
C ALA A 119 -21.18 -2.24 5.42
N SER A 120 -21.98 -3.20 5.90
CA SER A 120 -23.01 -3.90 5.14
C SER A 120 -24.38 -3.99 5.81
N THR A 121 -24.59 -3.59 7.07
CA THR A 121 -25.88 -3.89 7.75
C THR A 121 -26.62 -2.73 8.42
N LEU A 122 -26.10 -1.50 8.41
CA LEU A 122 -26.86 -0.32 8.88
C LEU A 122 -26.43 0.94 8.12
N GLY A 123 -26.76 1.01 6.83
CA GLY A 123 -27.06 2.25 6.08
C GLY A 123 -26.12 3.46 6.16
N THR A 124 -24.91 3.35 6.71
CA THR A 124 -23.93 4.43 6.83
C THR A 124 -22.95 4.34 5.67
N SER A 125 -23.51 4.48 4.48
CA SER A 125 -22.80 4.89 3.28
C SER A 125 -22.08 6.22 3.53
N GLY A 126 -20.76 6.27 3.35
CA GLY A 126 -20.04 7.53 3.15
C GLY A 126 -19.01 7.95 4.19
N ALA A 127 -18.61 7.10 5.15
CA ALA A 127 -17.43 7.40 5.98
C ALA A 127 -16.14 7.35 5.14
N HIS A 128 -15.23 8.31 5.32
CA HIS A 128 -13.91 8.30 4.69
C HIS A 128 -13.15 6.99 4.99
N PRO A 129 -12.66 6.25 3.97
CA PRO A 129 -11.85 5.06 4.18
C PRO A 129 -10.64 5.34 5.07
N GLY A 130 -10.34 4.43 6.00
CA GLY A 130 -9.25 4.64 6.96
C GLY A 130 -9.62 5.51 8.17
N THR A 131 -10.87 5.97 8.28
CA THR A 131 -11.37 6.62 9.50
C THR A 131 -11.75 5.57 10.53
N THR A 132 -11.01 5.59 11.63
CA THR A 132 -11.13 4.70 12.78
C THR A 132 -12.27 5.13 13.72
N SER A 133 -12.46 6.43 13.89
CA SER A 133 -13.52 7.03 14.71
C SER A 133 -13.66 8.53 14.44
N ASP A 134 -14.80 9.08 14.84
CA ASP A 134 -15.11 10.50 14.79
C ASP A 134 -15.62 11.03 16.14
N ALA A 135 -15.29 12.29 16.43
CA ALA A 135 -15.73 13.02 17.60
C ALA A 135 -16.62 14.20 17.22
N GLY A 136 -17.72 14.34 17.95
CA GLY A 136 -18.60 15.50 17.95
C GLY A 136 -18.53 16.27 19.27
N LEU A 137 -19.44 17.23 19.43
CA LEU A 137 -19.59 17.96 20.68
C LEU A 137 -20.00 17.01 21.80
N ASN A 138 -19.21 16.95 22.87
CA ASN A 138 -19.47 16.14 24.06
C ASN A 138 -19.58 14.62 23.76
N THR A 139 -18.74 14.13 22.86
CA THR A 139 -18.66 12.71 22.50
C THR A 139 -17.37 12.11 23.05
N ASP A 140 -17.49 11.06 23.89
CA ASP A 140 -16.37 10.20 24.24
C ASP A 140 -16.16 9.14 23.16
N VAL A 141 -14.90 8.87 22.83
CA VAL A 141 -14.56 7.91 21.77
C VAL A 141 -13.87 6.69 22.38
N THR A 142 -14.42 5.50 22.11
CA THR A 142 -13.92 4.22 22.61
C THR A 142 -13.43 3.33 21.45
N GLY A 143 -12.50 2.41 21.73
CA GLY A 143 -12.08 1.39 20.76
C GLY A 143 -11.16 1.85 19.62
N VAL A 144 -10.54 3.03 19.70
CA VAL A 144 -9.82 3.66 18.56
C VAL A 144 -8.48 2.99 18.22
N ILE A 145 -7.86 2.24 19.13
CA ILE A 145 -6.51 1.69 18.90
C ILE A 145 -6.51 0.67 17.74
N GLU A 146 -5.59 0.85 16.79
CA GLU A 146 -5.28 -0.08 15.70
C GLU A 146 -3.84 -0.60 15.84
N VAL A 147 -3.66 -1.89 15.57
CA VAL A 147 -2.32 -2.48 15.39
C VAL A 147 -1.95 -2.34 13.92
N LYS A 148 -0.82 -1.69 13.66
CA LYS A 148 -0.35 -1.49 12.29
C LYS A 148 0.80 -2.41 11.94
N TRP A 149 1.76 -2.52 12.87
CA TRP A 149 2.87 -3.46 12.75
C TRP A 149 2.96 -4.31 14.00
N LEU A 150 3.25 -5.59 13.80
CA LEU A 150 3.56 -6.54 14.85
C LEU A 150 4.42 -7.66 14.25
N TYR A 151 5.74 -7.51 14.34
CA TYR A 151 6.67 -8.45 13.72
C TYR A 151 7.98 -8.59 14.50
N THR A 152 8.70 -9.67 14.22
CA THR A 152 10.09 -9.88 14.67
C THR A 152 11.05 -9.71 13.51
N GLU A 153 12.26 -9.23 13.79
CA GLU A 153 13.39 -9.14 12.87
C GLU A 153 14.60 -9.80 13.52
N PHE A 154 15.28 -10.68 12.78
CA PHE A 154 16.42 -11.45 13.28
C PHE A 154 17.36 -11.85 12.14
N ASP A 155 18.62 -12.11 12.49
CA ASP A 155 19.58 -12.65 11.53
C ASP A 155 19.30 -14.14 11.28
N LEU A 156 18.90 -14.46 10.06
CA LEU A 156 18.64 -15.83 9.60
C LEU A 156 19.93 -16.55 9.23
N THR A 157 20.85 -15.89 8.52
CA THR A 157 22.13 -16.46 8.08
C THR A 157 23.28 -15.48 8.33
N GLY A 158 24.53 -15.94 8.24
CA GLY A 158 25.73 -15.15 8.55
C GLY A 158 26.26 -15.37 9.97
N LYS A 159 27.35 -14.69 10.33
CA LYS A 159 27.97 -14.85 11.66
C LYS A 159 26.96 -14.50 12.76
N ASP A 160 26.91 -15.32 13.82
CA ASP A 160 26.08 -15.15 15.01
C ASP A 160 24.55 -15.12 14.72
N SER A 161 24.09 -15.86 13.69
CA SER A 161 22.70 -15.95 13.23
C SER A 161 22.03 -17.31 13.57
N LEU A 162 20.77 -17.50 13.18
CA LEU A 162 20.05 -18.78 13.32
C LEU A 162 20.71 -19.92 12.51
N LEU A 163 21.21 -19.63 11.31
CA LEU A 163 21.88 -20.57 10.41
C LEU A 163 23.31 -20.08 10.08
N PRO A 164 24.24 -20.14 11.05
CA PRO A 164 25.54 -19.47 10.95
C PRO A 164 26.52 -20.14 9.97
N PHE A 165 26.21 -21.35 9.51
CA PHE A 165 27.00 -22.10 8.53
C PHE A 165 26.75 -21.62 7.08
N ILE A 166 25.72 -20.81 6.83
CA ILE A 166 25.53 -20.12 5.55
C ILE A 166 26.25 -18.77 5.66
N PRO A 167 27.36 -18.55 4.93
CA PRO A 167 28.27 -17.43 5.17
C PRO A 167 27.80 -16.10 4.55
N VAL A 168 26.58 -16.04 4.01
CA VAL A 168 25.98 -14.84 3.44
C VAL A 168 25.02 -14.24 4.47
N PRO A 169 25.17 -12.98 4.89
CA PRO A 169 24.24 -12.35 5.84
C PRO A 169 22.82 -12.26 5.26
N THR A 170 21.82 -12.74 6.02
CA THR A 170 20.40 -12.56 5.70
C THR A 170 19.65 -12.14 6.94
N VAL A 171 18.94 -11.02 6.86
CA VAL A 171 17.98 -10.58 7.87
C VAL A 171 16.60 -11.05 7.46
N ALA A 172 15.87 -11.68 8.37
CA ALA A 172 14.49 -12.12 8.17
C ALA A 172 13.52 -11.32 9.05
N ARG A 173 12.30 -11.14 8.55
CA ARG A 173 11.16 -10.60 9.29
C ARG A 173 9.97 -11.52 9.23
N ALA A 174 9.26 -11.67 10.35
CA ALA A 174 8.06 -12.48 10.45
C ALA A 174 6.95 -11.76 11.21
N GLY A 175 5.76 -11.67 10.62
CA GLY A 175 4.57 -11.03 11.22
C GLY A 175 3.94 -9.98 10.30
N LEU A 176 3.12 -9.12 10.90
CA LEU A 176 2.50 -7.97 10.24
C LEU A 176 3.53 -6.84 10.15
N GLN A 177 3.98 -6.53 8.94
CA GLN A 177 5.14 -5.67 8.69
C GLN A 177 4.91 -4.77 7.47
N PRO A 178 5.59 -3.63 7.36
CA PRO A 178 5.50 -2.79 6.17
C PRO A 178 6.27 -3.40 4.99
N PHE A 179 5.79 -3.19 3.76
CA PHE A 179 6.54 -3.52 2.55
C PHE A 179 7.88 -2.77 2.47
N GLY A 180 7.93 -1.52 2.93
CA GLY A 180 9.13 -0.69 2.88
C GLY A 180 9.76 -0.68 1.49
N SER A 181 11.01 -1.13 1.37
CA SER A 181 11.75 -1.18 0.10
C SER A 181 11.77 -2.57 -0.56
N LEU A 182 10.91 -3.51 -0.14
CA LEU A 182 10.92 -4.91 -0.61
C LEU A 182 10.53 -5.07 -2.07
N GLY A 183 9.56 -4.28 -2.57
CA GLY A 183 9.04 -4.42 -3.93
C GLY A 183 9.40 -3.29 -4.90
N ASN A 184 9.62 -2.09 -4.40
CA ASN A 184 9.83 -0.91 -5.23
C ASN A 184 10.59 0.19 -4.47
N TYR A 185 11.14 1.17 -5.20
CA TYR A 185 11.64 2.42 -4.63
C TYR A 185 10.55 3.49 -4.62
N LYS A 186 9.82 3.62 -5.73
CA LYS A 186 8.63 4.46 -5.87
C LYS A 186 7.39 3.64 -5.58
N VAL A 187 6.38 4.20 -4.92
CA VAL A 187 5.12 3.49 -4.68
C VAL A 187 4.44 3.23 -6.02
N THR A 188 4.50 1.99 -6.50
CA THR A 188 3.96 1.54 -7.81
C THR A 188 3.35 0.15 -7.76
N TYR A 189 3.78 -0.73 -6.83
CA TYR A 189 3.38 -2.14 -6.84
C TYR A 189 3.04 -2.72 -5.45
N ALA A 190 3.91 -2.53 -4.47
CA ALA A 190 3.77 -3.10 -3.14
C ALA A 190 4.15 -2.06 -2.06
N ASN A 191 3.14 -1.52 -1.39
CA ASN A 191 3.23 -0.53 -0.33
C ASN A 191 2.17 -0.81 0.76
N GLY A 192 2.33 -0.18 1.92
CA GLY A 192 1.50 -0.42 3.10
C GLY A 192 1.98 -1.62 3.90
N ASP A 193 1.05 -2.26 4.60
CA ASP A 193 1.31 -3.31 5.58
C ASP A 193 0.90 -4.69 5.02
N PHE A 194 1.63 -5.73 5.39
CA PHE A 194 1.32 -7.10 5.01
C PHE A 194 1.68 -8.10 6.10
N ALA A 195 0.91 -9.19 6.21
CA ALA A 195 1.26 -10.32 7.05
C ALA A 195 2.13 -11.30 6.24
N GLY A 196 3.20 -11.80 6.84
CA GLY A 196 3.98 -12.87 6.22
C GLY A 196 5.45 -12.89 6.63
N LEU A 197 6.29 -13.28 5.68
CA LEU A 197 7.73 -13.43 5.83
C LEU A 197 8.45 -12.57 4.80
N SER A 198 9.53 -11.91 5.20
CA SER A 198 10.45 -11.30 4.25
C SER A 198 11.90 -11.57 4.63
N THR A 199 12.78 -11.57 3.64
CA THR A 199 14.22 -11.69 3.84
C THR A 199 14.97 -10.68 2.99
N VAL A 200 16.09 -10.21 3.52
CA VAL A 200 17.07 -9.40 2.79
C VAL A 200 18.42 -10.06 2.95
N THR A 201 18.92 -10.63 1.86
CA THR A 201 20.25 -11.24 1.78
C THR A 201 21.22 -10.24 1.15
N THR A 202 22.32 -9.93 1.83
CA THR A 202 23.34 -9.00 1.34
C THR A 202 24.56 -9.79 0.90
N PHE A 203 24.80 -9.84 -0.41
CA PHE A 203 25.96 -10.54 -0.98
C PHE A 203 27.21 -9.67 -0.93
N ASP A 204 27.06 -8.39 -1.29
CA ASP A 204 28.06 -7.34 -1.20
C ASP A 204 27.36 -5.96 -1.10
N PRO A 205 28.09 -4.84 -0.90
CA PRO A 205 27.47 -3.51 -0.78
C PRO A 205 26.67 -3.02 -1.99
N THR A 206 26.81 -3.68 -3.15
CA THR A 206 26.17 -3.36 -4.44
C THR A 206 25.14 -4.40 -4.88
N LEU A 207 24.97 -5.50 -4.13
CA LEU A 207 24.06 -6.59 -4.47
C LEU A 207 23.32 -7.11 -3.23
N ASN A 208 22.00 -6.86 -3.21
CA ASN A 208 21.07 -7.46 -2.25
C ASN A 208 20.01 -8.29 -2.97
N LEU A 209 19.47 -9.30 -2.29
CA LEU A 209 18.28 -10.03 -2.73
C LEU A 209 17.19 -9.88 -1.69
N LYS A 210 16.03 -9.36 -2.10
CA LYS A 210 14.84 -9.23 -1.26
C LYS A 210 13.81 -10.26 -1.69
N ILE A 211 13.29 -11.02 -0.73
CA ILE A 211 12.21 -11.99 -0.96
C ILE A 211 11.08 -11.67 0.02
N ALA A 212 9.84 -11.72 -0.44
CA ALA A 212 8.68 -11.60 0.43
C ALA A 212 7.64 -12.68 0.09
N TYR A 213 7.15 -13.36 1.11
CA TYR A 213 5.93 -14.14 1.08
C TYR A 213 4.85 -13.34 1.82
N VAL A 214 3.82 -12.96 1.07
CA VAL A 214 2.69 -12.16 1.56
C VAL A 214 1.50 -13.09 1.70
N MET A 215 1.01 -13.23 2.93
CA MET A 215 -0.28 -13.84 3.19
C MET A 215 -1.35 -12.77 3.02
N VAL A 216 -2.23 -12.93 2.05
CA VAL A 216 -3.30 -11.96 1.74
C VAL A 216 -4.54 -12.38 2.50
N GLU A 217 -4.97 -13.62 2.33
CA GLU A 217 -6.06 -14.27 3.07
C GLU A 217 -5.70 -15.77 3.18
N ASP A 218 -6.11 -16.44 4.26
CA ASP A 218 -5.90 -17.88 4.42
C ASP A 218 -7.19 -18.58 4.84
N GLU A 219 -7.37 -19.82 4.42
CA GLU A 219 -8.50 -20.62 4.85
C GLU A 219 -8.35 -20.98 6.33
N ILE A 220 -9.34 -20.58 7.13
CA ILE A 220 -9.39 -20.94 8.55
C ILE A 220 -9.49 -22.48 8.69
N ALA A 221 -8.37 -23.12 9.02
CA ALA A 221 -8.25 -24.50 9.54
C ALA A 221 -9.10 -25.58 8.85
N GLY A 222 -9.27 -25.52 7.52
CA GLY A 222 -10.13 -26.45 6.78
C GLY A 222 -11.58 -26.48 7.30
N GLY A 223 -12.01 -25.39 7.95
CA GLY A 223 -13.26 -25.21 8.66
C GLY A 223 -14.44 -25.09 7.71
N ASN A 224 -14.63 -26.09 6.85
CA ASN A 224 -15.84 -26.36 6.09
C ASN A 224 -15.94 -27.85 5.67
N ARG A 225 -15.59 -28.78 6.57
CA ARG A 225 -16.16 -30.15 6.56
C ARG A 225 -17.43 -30.29 7.42
N GLY A 226 -17.93 -29.17 7.95
CA GLY A 226 -19.21 -29.10 8.64
C GLY A 226 -20.27 -28.48 7.73
N THR A 227 -21.48 -29.02 7.77
CA THR A 227 -22.70 -28.41 7.24
C THR A 227 -22.78 -26.97 7.72
N ALA A 228 -22.44 -26.01 6.87
CA ALA A 228 -22.58 -24.60 7.17
C ALA A 228 -24.08 -24.27 7.24
N GLY A 229 -24.56 -24.06 8.46
CA GLY A 229 -25.91 -23.61 8.76
C GLY A 229 -26.58 -24.47 9.82
N GLY A 230 -26.69 -23.94 11.04
CA GLY A 230 -27.65 -24.39 12.03
C GLY A 230 -29.08 -24.16 11.56
N GLY A 231 -29.51 -24.90 10.54
CA GLY A 231 -30.92 -25.05 10.21
C GLY A 231 -31.50 -26.03 11.22
N LEU A 232 -32.28 -25.52 12.18
CA LEU A 232 -33.22 -26.35 12.92
C LEU A 232 -34.15 -27.00 11.90
N THR A 233 -33.92 -28.27 11.56
CA THR A 233 -34.94 -29.09 10.92
C THR A 233 -36.03 -29.32 11.96
N ILE A 234 -37.12 -28.57 11.87
CA ILE A 234 -38.32 -28.85 12.66
C ILE A 234 -38.89 -30.15 12.11
N THR A 235 -38.57 -31.28 12.76
CA THR A 235 -39.00 -32.62 12.36
C THR A 235 -40.45 -32.93 12.74
N THR A 236 -41.11 -32.08 13.53
CA THR A 236 -42.50 -32.28 13.96
C THR A 236 -43.26 -30.95 14.13
N GLY A 237 -44.53 -30.91 13.74
CA GLY A 237 -45.44 -29.76 13.85
C GLY A 237 -45.86 -29.14 12.51
N ALA A 238 -46.80 -28.20 12.53
CA ALA A 238 -47.42 -27.62 11.33
C ALA A 238 -46.46 -26.84 10.40
N ALA A 239 -45.19 -26.65 10.81
CA ALA A 239 -44.10 -26.07 10.02
C ALA A 239 -43.06 -27.11 9.55
N ALA A 240 -43.28 -28.41 9.78
CA ALA A 240 -42.42 -29.47 9.30
C ALA A 240 -42.42 -29.49 7.76
N GLY A 241 -41.27 -29.17 7.15
CA GLY A 241 -41.10 -29.12 5.70
C GLY A 241 -40.84 -27.72 5.12
N ALA A 242 -40.86 -26.65 5.92
CA ALA A 242 -40.42 -25.33 5.46
C ALA A 242 -38.88 -25.25 5.49
N ALA A 243 -38.23 -25.29 4.32
CA ALA A 243 -36.81 -25.02 4.21
C ALA A 243 -36.52 -23.54 4.49
N LEU A 244 -35.92 -23.24 5.65
CA LEU A 244 -35.32 -21.93 5.93
C LEU A 244 -34.02 -21.82 5.12
N GLY A 245 -34.09 -21.32 3.89
CA GLY A 245 -32.94 -20.89 3.07
C GLY A 245 -32.02 -22.03 2.60
N ALA A 246 -31.67 -22.03 1.31
CA ALA A 246 -30.73 -22.99 0.75
C ALA A 246 -29.35 -22.94 1.48
N PRO A 247 -28.67 -24.08 1.67
CA PRO A 247 -27.38 -24.15 2.34
C PRO A 247 -26.31 -23.40 1.53
N THR A 248 -25.79 -22.29 2.05
CA THR A 248 -24.61 -21.61 1.51
C THR A 248 -23.36 -22.36 1.97
N GLY A 249 -22.61 -22.91 1.02
CA GLY A 249 -21.34 -23.60 1.23
C GLY A 249 -20.23 -22.69 1.77
N LYS A 250 -18.99 -23.23 1.74
CA LYS A 250 -17.73 -22.64 2.24
C LYS A 250 -17.84 -21.17 2.68
N THR A 251 -17.92 -20.93 3.99
CA THR A 251 -17.89 -19.59 4.61
C THR A 251 -16.48 -19.01 4.68
N THR A 252 -15.44 -19.79 4.38
CA THR A 252 -14.05 -19.34 4.37
C THR A 252 -13.67 -18.76 3.00
N ARG A 253 -12.83 -17.72 3.00
CA ARG A 253 -12.21 -17.16 1.80
C ARG A 253 -11.10 -18.09 1.28
N GLY A 254 -10.55 -17.78 0.11
CA GLY A 254 -9.49 -18.53 -0.55
C GLY A 254 -8.14 -18.54 0.19
N ASN A 255 -7.23 -19.40 -0.27
CA ASN A 255 -5.82 -19.37 0.12
C ASN A 255 -5.07 -18.38 -0.78
N ASP A 256 -5.07 -17.11 -0.41
CA ASP A 256 -4.58 -16.02 -1.24
C ASP A 256 -3.19 -15.57 -0.76
N PHE A 257 -2.22 -15.55 -1.67
CA PHE A 257 -0.86 -15.17 -1.34
C PHE A 257 -0.16 -14.45 -2.49
N ALA A 258 0.90 -13.72 -2.16
CA ALA A 258 1.85 -13.23 -3.13
C ALA A 258 3.27 -13.67 -2.77
N PHE A 259 4.07 -13.97 -3.80
CA PHE A 259 5.49 -14.14 -3.68
C PHE A 259 6.19 -13.04 -4.47
N ILE A 260 7.16 -12.36 -3.87
CA ILE A 260 7.93 -11.27 -4.49
C ILE A 260 9.40 -11.62 -4.41
N ILE A 261 10.11 -11.49 -5.54
CA ILE A 261 11.56 -11.57 -5.64
C ILE A 261 12.04 -10.25 -6.23
N SER A 262 12.89 -9.54 -5.50
CA SER A 262 13.39 -8.23 -5.92
C SER A 262 14.87 -8.09 -5.59
N PRO A 263 15.77 -8.47 -6.51
CA PRO A 263 17.18 -8.12 -6.35
C PRO A 263 17.36 -6.61 -6.43
N GLU A 264 18.36 -6.11 -5.70
CA GLU A 264 18.76 -4.71 -5.70
C GLU A 264 20.23 -4.65 -6.11
N LEU A 265 20.51 -3.89 -7.15
CA LEU A 265 21.80 -3.83 -7.85
C LEU A 265 22.28 -2.39 -7.90
N THR A 266 23.55 -2.14 -7.60
CA THR A 266 24.21 -0.84 -7.78
C THR A 266 25.41 -1.00 -8.74
N PRO A 267 25.18 -1.08 -10.07
CA PRO A 267 26.25 -1.38 -11.02
C PRO A 267 27.33 -0.30 -11.09
N MET A 268 26.95 0.94 -10.80
CA MET A 268 27.86 2.08 -10.71
C MET A 268 27.33 3.08 -9.68
N LYS A 269 28.22 3.96 -9.19
CA LYS A 269 27.84 4.99 -8.23
C LYS A 269 26.69 5.85 -8.75
N GLY A 270 25.63 5.95 -7.94
CA GLY A 270 24.45 6.74 -8.24
C GLY A 270 23.45 6.05 -9.18
N LEU A 271 23.66 4.80 -9.60
CA LEU A 271 22.64 4.01 -10.31
C LEU A 271 22.26 2.79 -9.48
N ASP A 272 21.03 2.78 -9.00
CA ASP A 272 20.42 1.64 -8.33
C ASP A 272 19.29 1.07 -9.19
N ILE A 273 19.28 -0.24 -9.41
CA ILE A 273 18.28 -0.95 -10.21
C ILE A 273 17.66 -2.05 -9.35
N LYS A 274 16.34 -2.13 -9.39
CA LYS A 274 15.54 -3.08 -8.65
C LYS A 274 14.61 -3.84 -9.59
N PRO A 275 15.08 -4.91 -10.24
CA PRO A 275 14.19 -5.84 -10.91
C PRO A 275 13.18 -6.42 -9.92
N LEU A 276 12.01 -6.79 -10.43
CA LEU A 276 10.96 -7.44 -9.65
C LEU A 276 10.34 -8.55 -10.49
N TYR A 277 10.20 -9.71 -9.86
CA TYR A 277 9.23 -10.71 -10.24
C TYR A 277 8.26 -10.92 -9.08
N SER A 278 6.98 -11.06 -9.40
CA SER A 278 6.00 -11.48 -8.41
C SER A 278 4.94 -12.38 -9.01
N LEU A 279 4.52 -13.36 -8.20
CA LEU A 279 3.34 -14.18 -8.42
C LEU A 279 2.30 -13.78 -7.38
N PHE A 280 1.10 -13.43 -7.82
CA PHE A 280 -0.08 -13.32 -6.98
C PHE A 280 -1.03 -14.48 -7.33
N TYR A 281 -1.44 -15.23 -6.32
CA TYR A 281 -2.41 -16.30 -6.42
C TYR A 281 -3.60 -15.98 -5.52
N ALA A 282 -4.81 -16.21 -6.03
CA ALA A 282 -6.01 -16.10 -5.23
C ALA A 282 -7.08 -17.10 -5.67
N GLU A 283 -7.96 -17.48 -4.74
CA GLU A 283 -9.10 -18.36 -4.98
C GLU A 283 -10.41 -17.63 -4.72
N GLY A 284 -11.32 -17.69 -5.68
CA GLY A 284 -12.62 -17.03 -5.58
C GLY A 284 -12.49 -15.52 -5.31
N ASN A 285 -13.26 -15.03 -4.35
CA ASN A 285 -13.24 -13.62 -3.98
C ASN A 285 -12.04 -13.30 -3.07
N THR A 286 -11.20 -12.34 -3.45
CA THR A 286 -10.00 -11.90 -2.70
C THR A 286 -10.16 -10.48 -2.12
N SER A 287 -9.17 -10.01 -1.37
CA SER A 287 -9.13 -8.62 -0.90
C SER A 287 -9.22 -7.62 -2.05
N THR A 288 -10.08 -6.59 -1.90
CA THR A 288 -10.21 -5.49 -2.86
C THR A 288 -8.99 -4.57 -2.90
N THR A 289 -8.03 -4.73 -1.97
CA THR A 289 -6.74 -4.03 -2.03
C THR A 289 -5.81 -4.61 -3.09
N ALA A 290 -5.93 -5.90 -3.40
CA ALA A 290 -5.12 -6.61 -4.40
C ALA A 290 -5.87 -6.84 -5.72
N ARG A 291 -7.16 -6.53 -5.78
CA ARG A 291 -8.01 -6.68 -6.96
C ARG A 291 -8.90 -5.46 -7.15
N ARG A 292 -8.83 -4.84 -8.33
CA ARG A 292 -9.69 -3.72 -8.70
C ARG A 292 -11.15 -4.20 -8.80
N SER A 293 -12.07 -3.37 -8.32
CA SER A 293 -13.51 -3.52 -8.55
C SER A 293 -13.97 -2.64 -9.72
N ALA A 294 -13.69 -3.08 -10.95
CA ALA A 294 -14.13 -2.39 -12.16
C ALA A 294 -15.52 -2.88 -12.57
N ALA A 295 -16.42 -1.97 -12.92
CA ALA A 295 -17.78 -2.34 -13.33
C ALA A 295 -17.79 -2.93 -14.75
N ASP A 296 -18.56 -3.98 -14.98
CA ASP A 296 -18.82 -4.53 -16.31
C ASP A 296 -20.11 -5.35 -16.33
N VAL A 297 -20.94 -5.12 -17.34
CA VAL A 297 -22.24 -5.78 -17.49
C VAL A 297 -22.12 -7.27 -17.84
N HIS A 298 -20.93 -7.72 -18.25
CA HIS A 298 -20.71 -9.11 -18.64
C HIS A 298 -20.28 -10.01 -17.48
N LEU A 299 -20.25 -9.51 -16.24
CA LEU A 299 -19.82 -10.25 -15.06
C LEU A 299 -21.00 -10.63 -14.18
N GLY A 300 -20.95 -11.81 -13.56
CA GLY A 300 -21.84 -12.16 -12.46
C GLY A 300 -21.69 -11.12 -11.34
N GLY A 301 -22.75 -10.37 -11.02
CA GLY A 301 -22.68 -9.29 -10.02
C GLY A 301 -22.11 -7.97 -10.51
N GLY A 302 -21.84 -7.81 -11.81
CA GLY A 302 -21.60 -6.52 -12.45
C GLY A 302 -20.25 -5.85 -12.17
N THR A 303 -19.33 -6.47 -11.42
CA THR A 303 -17.97 -5.95 -11.19
C THR A 303 -16.92 -7.07 -11.09
N THR A 304 -15.66 -6.75 -11.34
CA THR A 304 -14.53 -7.71 -11.31
C THR A 304 -14.14 -8.20 -9.92
N ALA A 305 -14.67 -7.60 -8.85
CA ALA A 305 -14.41 -8.01 -7.47
C ALA A 305 -15.69 -8.41 -6.71
N ALA A 306 -16.85 -8.48 -7.38
CA ALA A 306 -18.08 -8.94 -6.74
C ALA A 306 -18.00 -10.44 -6.43
N ALA A 307 -18.48 -10.86 -5.25
CA ALA A 307 -18.54 -12.28 -4.89
C ALA A 307 -19.34 -13.12 -5.91
N ALA A 308 -20.39 -12.55 -6.53
CA ALA A 308 -21.17 -13.21 -7.57
C ALA A 308 -20.37 -13.51 -8.85
N ALA A 309 -19.26 -12.79 -9.11
CA ALA A 309 -18.34 -13.08 -10.20
C ALA A 309 -17.54 -14.37 -9.91
N TYR A 310 -17.66 -14.91 -8.70
CA TYR A 310 -16.95 -16.09 -8.23
C TYR A 310 -17.90 -17.18 -7.74
N ASN A 311 -19.15 -17.26 -8.23
CA ASN A 311 -20.13 -18.29 -7.84
C ASN A 311 -20.62 -18.18 -6.37
N ALA A 312 -20.91 -16.95 -5.92
CA ALA A 312 -21.46 -16.70 -4.59
C ALA A 312 -22.79 -17.41 -4.28
N SER A 313 -23.55 -17.82 -5.30
CA SER A 313 -24.79 -18.60 -5.15
C SER A 313 -24.56 -19.98 -4.53
N VAL A 314 -23.35 -20.53 -4.65
CA VAL A 314 -22.98 -21.83 -4.08
C VAL A 314 -22.00 -21.67 -2.92
N PHE A 315 -21.05 -20.74 -3.05
CA PHE A 315 -19.99 -20.48 -2.06
C PHE A 315 -20.00 -19.00 -1.70
N ALA A 316 -20.49 -18.62 -0.52
CA ALA A 316 -20.74 -17.21 -0.18
C ALA A 316 -19.55 -16.27 -0.44
N ASN A 317 -18.31 -16.77 -0.28
CA ASN A 317 -17.06 -16.05 -0.49
C ASN A 317 -16.33 -16.39 -1.80
N GLY A 318 -17.03 -16.98 -2.75
CA GLY A 318 -16.50 -17.43 -4.03
C GLY A 318 -16.03 -18.89 -4.02
N SER A 319 -16.03 -19.50 -5.19
CA SER A 319 -15.65 -20.90 -5.38
C SER A 319 -14.14 -21.07 -5.25
N PRO A 320 -13.66 -22.04 -4.45
CA PRO A 320 -12.23 -22.36 -4.37
C PRO A 320 -11.67 -22.96 -5.66
N THR A 321 -12.53 -23.32 -6.63
CA THR A 321 -12.12 -23.84 -7.95
C THR A 321 -11.94 -22.75 -9.01
N MET A 322 -12.08 -21.49 -8.61
CA MET A 322 -11.88 -20.33 -9.48
C MET A 322 -10.60 -19.65 -9.05
N HIS A 323 -9.59 -19.69 -9.92
CA HIS A 323 -8.24 -19.27 -9.58
C HIS A 323 -7.85 -18.01 -10.32
N GLU A 324 -7.07 -17.18 -9.65
CA GLU A 324 -6.28 -16.13 -10.26
C GLU A 324 -4.80 -16.49 -10.15
N ASN A 325 -4.09 -16.42 -11.27
CA ASN A 325 -2.64 -16.50 -11.34
C ASN A 325 -2.16 -15.26 -12.07
N ARG A 326 -1.64 -14.27 -11.35
CA ARG A 326 -1.16 -13.00 -11.91
C ARG A 326 0.33 -12.85 -11.67
N HIS A 327 1.09 -12.80 -12.76
CA HIS A 327 2.52 -12.59 -12.74
C HIS A 327 2.82 -11.12 -13.03
N THR A 328 3.72 -10.51 -12.25
CA THR A 328 4.27 -9.18 -12.51
C THR A 328 5.76 -9.29 -12.72
N ILE A 329 6.28 -8.70 -13.79
CA ILE A 329 7.70 -8.63 -14.09
C ILE A 329 8.10 -7.23 -14.52
N GLY A 330 9.25 -6.76 -14.07
CA GLY A 330 9.87 -5.56 -14.59
C GLY A 330 10.92 -5.01 -13.65
N PHE A 331 11.04 -3.69 -13.56
CA PHE A 331 12.03 -3.05 -12.71
C PHE A 331 11.59 -1.65 -12.27
N ASP A 332 12.18 -1.22 -11.16
CA ASP A 332 12.22 0.16 -10.71
C ASP A 332 13.70 0.58 -10.57
N ALA A 333 14.05 1.81 -10.87
CA ALA A 333 15.44 2.26 -10.77
C ALA A 333 15.54 3.71 -10.32
N MET A 334 16.70 4.06 -9.80
CA MET A 334 17.07 5.41 -9.40
C MET A 334 18.45 5.72 -9.94
N TRP A 335 18.55 6.78 -10.73
CA TRP A 335 19.81 7.29 -11.24
C TRP A 335 20.04 8.72 -10.78
N ARG A 336 21.22 9.04 -10.26
CA ARG A 336 21.64 10.37 -9.82
C ARG A 336 23.06 10.63 -10.31
N MET A 337 23.24 11.69 -11.10
CA MET A 337 24.56 12.10 -11.59
C MET A 337 24.66 13.63 -11.69
N GLY A 338 25.50 14.21 -10.83
CA GLY A 338 25.62 15.67 -10.72
C GLY A 338 24.26 16.28 -10.34
N PRO A 339 23.77 17.29 -11.08
CA PRO A 339 22.46 17.88 -10.82
C PRO A 339 21.29 17.05 -11.35
N TRP A 340 21.53 16.00 -12.14
CA TRP A 340 20.49 15.25 -12.84
C TRP A 340 20.05 14.01 -12.06
N GLY A 341 18.75 13.71 -12.14
CA GLY A 341 18.19 12.45 -11.69
C GLY A 341 17.17 11.86 -12.67
N LEU A 342 17.03 10.53 -12.65
CA LEU A 342 16.02 9.78 -13.42
C LEU A 342 15.55 8.57 -12.61
N ASP A 343 14.23 8.43 -12.43
CA ASP A 343 13.59 7.33 -11.71
C ASP A 343 12.58 6.60 -12.61
N PRO A 344 13.05 5.68 -13.48
CA PRO A 344 12.17 4.91 -14.34
C PRO A 344 11.63 3.67 -13.63
N THR A 345 10.34 3.42 -13.83
CA THR A 345 9.66 2.18 -13.42
C THR A 345 8.92 1.61 -14.62
N PHE A 346 9.13 0.31 -14.89
CA PHE A 346 8.42 -0.42 -15.92
C PHE A 346 7.98 -1.77 -15.38
N TYR A 347 6.69 -2.08 -15.47
CA TYR A 347 6.14 -3.38 -15.13
C TYR A 347 5.22 -3.90 -16.22
N TYR A 348 5.21 -5.22 -16.37
CA TYR A 348 4.32 -5.96 -17.23
C TYR A 348 3.60 -7.02 -16.38
N GLN A 349 2.30 -7.17 -16.60
CA GLN A 349 1.48 -8.17 -15.93
C GLN A 349 0.85 -9.11 -16.94
N THR A 350 0.86 -10.39 -16.60
CA THR A 350 0.28 -11.47 -17.40
C THR A 350 -0.34 -12.52 -16.51
N GLY A 351 -1.20 -13.36 -17.07
CA GLY A 351 -1.78 -14.49 -16.34
C GLY A 351 -3.26 -14.70 -16.65
N THR A 352 -3.95 -15.35 -15.73
CA THR A 352 -5.37 -15.70 -15.89
C THR A 352 -6.15 -15.50 -14.60
N ARG A 353 -7.46 -15.30 -14.74
CA ARG A 353 -8.42 -15.24 -13.64
C ARG A 353 -9.70 -15.93 -14.07
N ASP A 354 -10.18 -16.87 -13.27
CA ASP A 354 -11.50 -17.47 -13.48
C ASP A 354 -12.60 -16.56 -12.94
N VAL A 355 -13.63 -16.30 -13.74
CA VAL A 355 -14.83 -15.55 -13.33
C VAL A 355 -16.10 -16.18 -13.89
N PHE A 356 -17.24 -15.84 -13.32
CA PHE A 356 -18.56 -16.05 -13.88
C PHE A 356 -18.87 -14.86 -14.78
N GLY A 357 -18.97 -15.12 -16.07
CA GLY A 357 -19.39 -14.12 -17.05
C GLY A 357 -20.69 -14.50 -17.72
N THR A 358 -21.41 -13.50 -18.23
CA THR A 358 -22.55 -13.70 -19.11
C THR A 358 -22.07 -13.82 -20.55
N ASP A 359 -22.59 -14.82 -21.26
CA ASP A 359 -22.43 -14.93 -22.70
C ASP A 359 -23.53 -14.19 -23.47
N SER A 360 -23.48 -14.29 -24.80
CA SER A 360 -24.48 -13.70 -25.70
C SER A 360 -25.91 -14.23 -25.49
N ASN A 361 -26.08 -15.33 -24.76
CA ASN A 361 -27.38 -15.92 -24.43
C ASN A 361 -27.84 -15.57 -23.01
N ALA A 362 -27.17 -14.62 -22.34
CA ALA A 362 -27.39 -14.24 -20.95
C ALA A 362 -27.24 -15.40 -19.95
N SER A 363 -26.56 -16.49 -20.33
CA SER A 363 -26.25 -17.59 -19.43
C SER A 363 -24.97 -17.27 -18.67
N ILE A 364 -24.95 -17.52 -17.35
CA ILE A 364 -23.77 -17.32 -16.51
C ILE A 364 -22.98 -18.62 -16.47
N HIS A 365 -21.71 -18.57 -16.85
CA HIS A 365 -20.81 -19.71 -16.75
C HIS A 365 -19.37 -19.29 -16.44
N LYS A 366 -18.54 -20.27 -16.07
CA LYS A 366 -17.12 -20.07 -15.80
C LYS A 366 -16.38 -19.70 -17.09
N ILE A 367 -15.70 -18.55 -17.08
CA ILE A 367 -14.84 -18.05 -18.15
C ILE A 367 -13.45 -17.79 -17.56
N GLU A 368 -12.42 -18.19 -18.27
CA GLU A 368 -11.04 -17.81 -17.96
C GLU A 368 -10.73 -16.45 -18.61
N THR A 369 -10.60 -15.42 -17.78
CA THR A 369 -10.15 -14.07 -18.16
C THR A 369 -8.64 -14.08 -18.38
N LYS A 370 -8.16 -13.51 -19.49
CA LYS A 370 -6.73 -13.28 -19.72
C LYS A 370 -6.29 -11.92 -19.19
N LEU A 371 -5.17 -11.88 -18.48
CA LEU A 371 -4.54 -10.66 -17.98
C LEU A 371 -3.38 -10.26 -18.91
N ASN A 372 -3.34 -9.01 -19.35
CA ASN A 372 -2.23 -8.45 -20.11
C ASN A 372 -2.19 -6.92 -19.97
N SER A 373 -1.34 -6.42 -19.09
CA SER A 373 -1.23 -4.98 -18.82
C SER A 373 0.21 -4.55 -18.57
N PHE A 374 0.47 -3.26 -18.69
CA PHE A 374 1.78 -2.69 -18.38
C PHE A 374 1.66 -1.31 -17.71
N LEU A 375 2.71 -0.96 -16.98
CA LEU A 375 2.92 0.34 -16.35
C LEU A 375 4.30 0.86 -16.77
N ALA A 376 4.34 2.12 -17.19
CA ALA A 376 5.53 2.92 -17.37
C ALA A 376 5.38 4.21 -16.54
N ASP A 377 6.32 4.49 -15.64
CA ASP A 377 6.28 5.66 -14.77
C ASP A 377 7.70 6.19 -14.61
N VAL A 378 7.98 7.38 -15.13
CA VAL A 378 9.33 7.95 -15.20
C VAL A 378 9.32 9.34 -14.58
N ILE A 379 10.22 9.58 -13.63
CA ILE A 379 10.49 10.92 -13.09
C ILE A 379 11.87 11.37 -13.55
N GLY A 380 11.96 12.53 -14.17
CA GLY A 380 13.23 13.22 -14.42
C GLY A 380 13.38 14.39 -13.46
N SER A 381 14.58 14.64 -12.96
CA SER A 381 14.85 15.74 -12.03
C SER A 381 16.14 16.49 -12.35
N PHE A 382 16.15 17.78 -12.01
CA PHE A 382 17.31 18.66 -12.10
C PHE A 382 17.36 19.56 -10.86
N GLN A 383 18.46 19.49 -10.12
CA GLN A 383 18.67 20.30 -8.92
C GLN A 383 19.82 21.30 -9.12
N THR A 384 19.55 22.58 -8.86
CA THR A 384 20.55 23.64 -8.86
C THR A 384 20.37 24.57 -7.66
N GLY A 385 21.31 24.49 -6.71
CA GLY A 385 21.20 25.21 -5.44
C GLY A 385 19.89 24.90 -4.70
N PRO A 386 19.08 25.91 -4.33
CA PRO A 386 17.81 25.72 -3.62
C PRO A 386 16.65 25.29 -4.53
N LEU A 387 16.83 25.27 -5.86
CA LEU A 387 15.78 24.94 -6.82
C LEU A 387 15.88 23.47 -7.25
N LEU A 388 14.77 22.76 -7.16
CA LEU A 388 14.55 21.43 -7.71
C LEU A 388 13.42 21.51 -8.76
N LEU A 389 13.72 21.09 -9.98
CA LEU A 389 12.76 20.96 -11.07
C LEU A 389 12.57 19.48 -11.41
N GLU A 390 11.33 19.06 -11.57
CA GLU A 390 10.99 17.67 -11.84
C GLU A 390 9.90 17.57 -12.90
N VAL A 391 9.95 16.51 -13.68
CA VAL A 391 8.92 16.11 -14.63
C VAL A 391 8.56 14.65 -14.39
N ARG A 392 7.29 14.28 -14.54
CA ARG A 392 6.84 12.90 -14.41
C ARG A 392 5.91 12.53 -15.57
N GLY A 393 6.22 11.43 -16.24
CA GLY A 393 5.37 10.83 -17.25
C GLY A 393 4.87 9.47 -16.77
N VAL A 394 3.57 9.23 -16.88
CA VAL A 394 2.95 7.93 -16.53
C VAL A 394 2.10 7.44 -17.68
N TYR A 395 2.22 6.15 -17.98
CA TYR A 395 1.29 5.42 -18.81
C TYR A 395 1.00 4.05 -18.17
N SER A 396 -0.28 3.73 -18.01
CA SER A 396 -0.76 2.41 -17.61
C SER A 396 -1.83 2.00 -18.62
N SER A 397 -1.71 0.79 -19.16
CA SER A 397 -2.69 0.27 -20.12
C SER A 397 -4.09 0.17 -19.53
N GLY A 398 -5.09 0.02 -20.38
CA GLY A 398 -6.49 -0.10 -19.99
C GLY A 398 -7.33 -0.82 -21.03
N ASN A 399 -8.54 -1.18 -20.62
CA ASN A 399 -9.59 -1.73 -21.46
C ASN A 399 -10.41 -0.61 -22.11
N LYS A 400 -10.95 -0.89 -23.29
CA LYS A 400 -11.94 -0.02 -23.94
C LYS A 400 -13.30 -0.16 -23.27
N ALA A 401 -14.15 0.86 -23.40
CA ALA A 401 -15.53 0.85 -22.88
C ALA A 401 -16.35 -0.40 -23.26
N LYS A 402 -16.17 -0.90 -24.50
CA LYS A 402 -16.89 -2.09 -25.01
C LYS A 402 -16.23 -3.43 -24.66
N ASP A 403 -15.06 -3.44 -24.04
CA ASP A 403 -14.37 -4.69 -23.74
C ASP A 403 -15.13 -5.47 -22.68
N ASN A 404 -15.26 -6.78 -22.90
CA ASN A 404 -15.81 -7.70 -21.93
C ASN A 404 -14.72 -8.08 -20.91
N LEU A 405 -14.85 -7.58 -19.68
CA LEU A 405 -13.86 -7.82 -18.62
C LEU A 405 -13.85 -9.27 -18.14
N ALA A 406 -14.90 -10.07 -18.40
CA ALA A 406 -14.90 -11.49 -18.13
C ALA A 406 -13.94 -12.29 -19.04
N LYS A 407 -13.55 -11.71 -20.19
CA LYS A 407 -12.64 -12.36 -21.15
C LYS A 407 -11.23 -11.80 -21.09
N ARG A 408 -11.08 -10.48 -20.90
CA ARG A 408 -9.76 -9.83 -20.93
C ARG A 408 -9.68 -8.61 -20.01
N ILE A 409 -8.63 -8.56 -19.21
CA ILE A 409 -8.24 -7.39 -18.41
C ILE A 409 -6.93 -6.84 -18.94
N GLN A 410 -6.91 -5.53 -19.19
CA GLN A 410 -5.77 -4.79 -19.74
C GLN A 410 -5.31 -3.63 -18.86
N TYR A 411 -5.93 -3.42 -17.71
CA TYR A 411 -5.45 -2.45 -16.72
C TYR A 411 -4.47 -3.10 -15.73
N PHE A 412 -3.56 -2.27 -15.19
CA PHE A 412 -2.58 -2.70 -14.19
C PHE A 412 -3.22 -2.81 -12.80
N GLU A 413 -2.83 -3.83 -12.04
CA GLU A 413 -3.30 -4.10 -10.67
C GLU A 413 -2.10 -4.35 -9.74
N PRO A 414 -1.71 -3.39 -8.89
CA PRO A 414 -0.67 -3.62 -7.88
C PRO A 414 -1.12 -4.65 -6.83
N ILE A 415 -0.19 -5.20 -6.05
CA ILE A 415 -0.56 -6.00 -4.86
C ILE A 415 -1.25 -5.12 -3.84
N ASN A 416 -0.65 -3.97 -3.54
CA ASN A 416 -1.21 -2.94 -2.68
C ASN A 416 -0.39 -1.66 -2.89
N THR A 417 -1.04 -0.50 -2.96
CA THR A 417 -0.34 0.80 -2.93
C THR A 417 -0.70 1.62 -1.69
N ASP A 418 -1.63 1.14 -0.87
CA ASP A 418 -2.11 1.80 0.35
C ASP A 418 -2.51 3.25 0.09
N THR A 419 -3.30 3.46 -0.99
CA THR A 419 -3.73 4.78 -1.51
C THR A 419 -2.60 5.74 -1.89
N SER A 420 -1.33 5.35 -1.79
CA SER A 420 -0.19 6.27 -1.87
C SER A 420 0.39 6.41 -3.28
N TYR A 421 -0.19 5.75 -4.30
CA TYR A 421 0.27 5.95 -5.68
C TYR A 421 0.07 7.41 -6.09
N TYR A 422 1.12 8.00 -6.64
CA TYR A 422 1.14 9.41 -7.08
C TYR A 422 1.06 10.46 -5.96
N ALA A 423 1.23 10.05 -4.69
CA ALA A 423 1.29 10.99 -3.58
C ALA A 423 2.37 12.07 -3.77
N GLY A 424 2.04 13.31 -3.41
CA GLY A 424 2.93 14.47 -3.55
C GLY A 424 3.08 15.03 -4.96
N TRP A 425 2.41 14.46 -5.96
CA TRP A 425 2.29 15.02 -7.31
C TRP A 425 0.90 15.60 -7.57
N THR A 426 -0.13 15.04 -6.94
CA THR A 426 -1.52 15.56 -6.93
C THR A 426 -2.12 15.36 -5.55
N SER A 427 -3.09 16.18 -5.17
CA SER A 427 -3.86 16.05 -3.92
C SER A 427 -5.30 15.58 -4.13
N ILE A 428 -5.91 15.83 -5.30
CA ILE A 428 -7.29 15.38 -5.61
C ILE A 428 -7.25 14.02 -6.30
N LEU A 429 -6.52 13.90 -7.42
CA LEU A 429 -6.35 12.65 -8.19
C LEU A 429 -5.33 11.67 -7.57
N GLY A 430 -4.73 12.05 -6.45
CA GLY A 430 -3.78 11.28 -5.65
C GLY A 430 -3.90 11.70 -4.18
N LEU A 431 -2.85 11.49 -3.39
CA LEU A 431 -2.82 11.94 -2.00
C LEU A 431 -1.90 13.15 -1.78
N GLY A 432 -2.42 14.09 -0.99
CA GLY A 432 -1.71 15.29 -0.55
C GLY A 432 -1.19 15.20 0.87
N VAL A 433 -1.22 16.33 1.58
CA VAL A 433 -0.79 16.43 2.98
C VAL A 433 -1.61 15.53 3.90
N ASP A 434 -2.89 15.34 3.60
CA ASP A 434 -3.79 14.42 4.29
C ASP A 434 -4.10 13.23 3.40
N TYR A 435 -3.99 12.03 3.99
CA TYR A 435 -4.15 10.76 3.30
C TYR A 435 -5.62 10.29 3.17
N ILE A 436 -6.59 11.03 3.73
CA ILE A 436 -8.03 10.71 3.59
C ILE A 436 -8.78 11.71 2.69
N SER A 437 -8.35 12.97 2.61
CA SER A 437 -9.08 14.02 1.88
C SER A 437 -9.03 13.92 0.34
N GLY A 438 -8.01 13.26 -0.19
CA GLY A 438 -7.77 13.07 -1.62
C GLY A 438 -8.08 11.65 -2.07
N CYS A 439 -7.99 11.38 -3.37
CA CYS A 439 -8.28 10.05 -3.92
C CYS A 439 -9.64 9.48 -3.49
N SER A 440 -10.67 10.31 -3.56
CA SER A 440 -12.03 9.91 -3.26
C SER A 440 -12.56 8.84 -4.21
N ALA A 441 -13.76 8.32 -3.93
CA ALA A 441 -14.44 7.35 -4.76
C ALA A 441 -14.55 7.78 -6.24
N GLY A 442 -14.66 9.08 -6.53
CA GLY A 442 -14.78 9.61 -7.89
C GLY A 442 -13.52 9.46 -8.74
N THR A 443 -12.38 9.21 -8.09
CA THR A 443 -11.08 8.94 -8.76
C THR A 443 -10.92 7.48 -9.19
N LEU A 444 -11.82 6.59 -8.78
CA LEU A 444 -11.92 5.21 -9.24
C LEU A 444 -10.60 4.43 -9.25
N GLY A 445 -9.88 4.57 -8.13
CA GLY A 445 -8.67 3.81 -7.86
C GLY A 445 -7.41 4.37 -8.51
N MET A 446 -7.39 5.64 -8.93
CA MET A 446 -6.16 6.24 -9.46
C MET A 446 -4.99 6.25 -8.47
N CYS A 447 -5.23 6.26 -7.15
CA CYS A 447 -4.17 6.18 -6.14
C CYS A 447 -3.98 4.79 -5.51
N THR A 448 -4.93 3.87 -5.68
CA THR A 448 -4.87 2.50 -5.12
C THR A 448 -4.48 1.46 -6.17
N ASN A 449 -4.85 1.71 -7.42
CA ASN A 449 -4.76 0.80 -8.54
C ASN A 449 -4.06 1.43 -9.77
N VAL A 450 -3.38 2.56 -9.59
CA VAL A 450 -2.60 3.30 -10.61
C VAL A 450 -3.44 3.98 -11.70
N GLY A 451 -4.48 3.32 -12.23
CA GLY A 451 -5.33 3.81 -13.32
C GLY A 451 -6.76 4.19 -12.92
N TYR A 452 -7.48 4.85 -13.82
CA TYR A 452 -8.88 5.25 -13.66
C TYR A 452 -9.83 4.14 -14.13
N ASP A 453 -10.54 3.51 -13.18
CA ASP A 453 -11.41 2.35 -13.45
C ASP A 453 -10.72 1.32 -14.39
N ARG A 454 -11.41 0.78 -15.39
CA ARG A 454 -10.84 -0.15 -16.36
C ARG A 454 -9.97 0.54 -17.43
N TYR A 455 -9.98 1.86 -17.53
CA TYR A 455 -9.51 2.60 -18.70
C TYR A 455 -8.01 2.94 -18.70
N GLY A 456 -7.29 2.60 -17.64
CA GLY A 456 -5.86 2.87 -17.50
C GLY A 456 -5.55 4.33 -17.16
N ARG A 457 -4.33 4.79 -17.48
CA ARG A 457 -3.86 6.16 -17.20
C ARG A 457 -2.85 6.61 -18.23
N ALA A 458 -2.90 7.88 -18.60
CA ALA A 458 -1.85 8.61 -19.28
C ALA A 458 -1.75 9.98 -18.61
N GLN A 459 -0.61 10.31 -18.02
CA GLN A 459 -0.48 11.56 -17.27
C GLN A 459 0.91 12.15 -17.44
N PHE A 460 0.96 13.48 -17.45
CA PHE A 460 2.18 14.25 -17.45
C PHE A 460 2.12 15.26 -16.32
N GLY A 461 3.23 15.44 -15.60
CA GLY A 461 3.33 16.36 -14.47
C GLY A 461 4.63 17.14 -14.52
N VAL A 462 4.58 18.41 -14.11
CA VAL A 462 5.76 19.24 -13.88
C VAL A 462 5.71 19.79 -12.46
N ARG A 463 6.82 19.72 -11.73
CA ARG A 463 6.94 20.21 -10.36
C ARG A 463 8.17 21.11 -10.22
N GLY A 464 7.99 22.23 -9.52
CA GLY A 464 9.08 23.07 -9.06
C GLY A 464 9.04 23.20 -7.55
N THR A 465 10.18 22.97 -6.89
CA THR A 465 10.35 23.18 -5.45
C THR A 465 11.50 24.15 -5.21
N TYR A 466 11.27 25.17 -4.39
CA TYR A 466 12.28 26.14 -4.00
C TYR A 466 12.43 26.18 -2.49
N SER A 467 13.63 25.90 -2.00
CA SER A 467 13.98 25.99 -0.59
C SER A 467 14.41 27.42 -0.24
N LEU A 468 13.50 28.21 0.33
CA LEU A 468 13.81 29.57 0.78
C LEU A 468 14.84 29.55 1.91
N THR A 469 14.74 28.55 2.80
CA THR A 469 15.72 28.25 3.84
C THR A 469 15.85 26.72 3.95
N PRO A 470 16.84 26.18 4.69
CA PRO A 470 16.90 24.74 4.97
C PRO A 470 15.63 24.18 5.64
N ASN A 471 14.84 25.05 6.28
CA ASN A 471 13.65 24.68 7.04
C ASN A 471 12.35 25.07 6.35
N LEU A 472 12.38 25.81 5.24
CA LEU A 472 11.19 26.29 4.55
C LEU A 472 11.33 26.08 3.05
N SER A 473 10.44 25.28 2.48
CA SER A 473 10.30 25.09 1.05
C SER A 473 8.88 25.42 0.59
N VAL A 474 8.79 25.95 -0.63
CA VAL A 474 7.54 26.12 -1.37
C VAL A 474 7.60 25.32 -2.65
N TRP A 475 6.47 24.83 -3.10
CA TRP A 475 6.39 24.04 -4.32
C TRP A 475 5.10 24.30 -5.09
N GLY A 476 5.16 24.04 -6.39
CA GLY A 476 4.02 24.07 -7.29
C GLY A 476 4.09 22.92 -8.29
N VAL A 477 2.94 22.36 -8.64
CA VAL A 477 2.82 21.25 -9.57
C VAL A 477 1.61 21.43 -10.49
N VAL A 478 1.73 21.03 -11.75
CA VAL A 478 0.63 21.00 -12.72
C VAL A 478 0.63 19.64 -13.42
N ASN A 479 -0.53 18.97 -13.47
CA ASN A 479 -0.69 17.62 -13.97
C ASN A 479 -1.92 17.46 -14.86
N PRO A 480 -1.80 17.67 -16.18
CA PRO A 480 -2.83 17.22 -17.11
C PRO A 480 -2.90 15.68 -17.14
N THR A 481 -4.12 15.16 -17.08
CA THR A 481 -4.41 13.75 -16.87
C THR A 481 -5.42 13.23 -17.88
N TRP A 482 -5.12 12.07 -18.43
CA TRP A 482 -5.95 11.30 -19.33
C TRP A 482 -6.03 9.84 -18.89
N THR A 483 -6.99 9.11 -19.44
CA THR A 483 -7.02 7.65 -19.45
C THR A 483 -6.34 7.11 -20.72
N ALA A 484 -5.85 5.86 -20.66
CA ALA A 484 -5.25 5.23 -21.85
C ALA A 484 -6.32 4.94 -22.91
N GLU A 485 -7.52 4.54 -22.47
CA GLU A 485 -8.68 4.32 -23.33
C GLU A 485 -9.83 5.27 -23.00
N LYS A 486 -10.72 5.52 -23.97
CA LYS A 486 -11.84 6.43 -23.77
C LYS A 486 -12.81 5.90 -22.70
N VAL A 487 -13.15 6.76 -21.75
CA VAL A 487 -14.12 6.53 -20.68
C VAL A 487 -15.53 6.58 -21.24
N ASP A 488 -16.37 5.61 -20.89
CA ASP A 488 -17.81 5.71 -21.12
C ASP A 488 -18.43 6.68 -20.11
N THR A 489 -19.11 7.72 -20.60
CA THR A 489 -19.78 8.73 -19.76
C THR A 489 -21.28 8.47 -19.64
N ALA A 490 -21.81 7.47 -20.36
CA ALA A 490 -23.15 6.91 -20.19
C ALA A 490 -23.26 5.99 -18.95
N THR A 491 -22.41 6.25 -17.95
CA THR A 491 -22.24 5.46 -16.74
C THR A 491 -22.47 6.31 -15.51
N GLY A 492 -22.84 5.66 -14.40
CA GLY A 492 -22.91 6.32 -13.09
C GLY A 492 -21.51 6.62 -12.50
N PRO A 493 -21.46 7.19 -11.28
CA PRO A 493 -20.22 7.53 -10.59
C PRO A 493 -19.22 6.36 -10.43
N THR A 494 -19.72 5.14 -10.24
CA THR A 494 -18.91 3.91 -10.14
C THR A 494 -18.54 3.29 -11.49
N ARG A 495 -18.82 3.99 -12.60
CA ARG A 495 -18.67 3.53 -14.00
C ARG A 495 -19.49 2.29 -14.35
N ALA A 496 -20.48 1.95 -13.53
CA ALA A 496 -21.53 1.03 -13.92
C ALA A 496 -22.34 1.63 -15.08
N HIS A 497 -22.51 0.83 -16.14
CA HIS A 497 -23.25 1.24 -17.33
C HIS A 497 -24.73 1.46 -16.99
N VAL A 498 -25.29 2.59 -17.43
CA VAL A 498 -26.65 3.01 -17.08
C VAL A 498 -27.58 2.95 -18.29
N THR A 499 -27.12 3.38 -19.47
CA THR A 499 -27.97 3.51 -20.65
C THR A 499 -27.17 3.57 -21.96
N GLY A 500 -27.84 3.24 -23.07
CA GLY A 500 -27.28 3.37 -24.41
C GLY A 500 -26.21 2.32 -24.76
N ASP A 501 -25.49 2.55 -25.84
CA ASP A 501 -24.32 1.74 -26.18
C ASP A 501 -23.09 2.27 -25.42
N MET A 502 -22.23 1.37 -24.92
CA MET A 502 -20.93 1.76 -24.36
C MET A 502 -20.03 2.30 -25.48
N GLN A 503 -19.83 3.61 -25.63
CA GLN A 503 -19.10 4.15 -26.79
C GLN A 503 -17.64 4.50 -26.50
N GLY A 504 -17.35 4.94 -25.26
CA GLY A 504 -16.08 5.56 -24.92
C GLY A 504 -16.01 6.97 -25.51
N ASP A 505 -16.29 7.98 -24.70
CA ASP A 505 -16.54 9.35 -25.14
C ASP A 505 -15.27 10.20 -25.09
N SER A 506 -14.63 10.28 -23.92
CA SER A 506 -13.48 11.14 -23.68
C SER A 506 -12.36 10.41 -22.95
N ARG A 507 -11.12 10.86 -23.17
CA ARG A 507 -9.95 10.41 -22.39
C ARG A 507 -9.57 11.40 -21.31
N TYR A 508 -9.96 12.66 -21.44
CA TYR A 508 -9.40 13.73 -20.62
C TYR A 508 -10.10 13.79 -19.26
N ILE A 509 -9.37 13.46 -18.21
CA ILE A 509 -9.84 13.49 -16.82
C ILE A 509 -9.81 14.92 -16.27
N GLY A 510 -8.81 15.70 -16.65
CA GLY A 510 -8.67 17.08 -16.22
C GLY A 510 -7.22 17.51 -16.03
N THR A 511 -7.02 18.75 -15.62
CA THR A 511 -5.71 19.27 -15.22
C THR A 511 -5.76 19.66 -13.76
N GLU A 512 -4.96 18.99 -12.94
CA GLU A 512 -4.81 19.35 -11.54
C GLU A 512 -3.59 20.26 -11.35
N SER A 513 -3.80 21.41 -10.72
CA SER A 513 -2.72 22.28 -10.26
C SER A 513 -2.72 22.28 -8.74
N SER A 514 -1.53 22.14 -8.14
CA SER A 514 -1.39 22.23 -6.69
C SER A 514 -0.21 23.11 -6.31
N ILE A 515 -0.34 23.77 -5.17
CA ILE A 515 0.72 24.55 -4.53
C ILE A 515 0.83 24.11 -3.08
N GLY A 516 2.01 24.28 -2.49
CA GLY A 516 2.17 24.01 -1.08
C GLY A 516 3.47 24.50 -0.50
N LEU A 517 3.61 24.29 0.80
CA LEU A 517 4.81 24.59 1.55
C LEU A 517 5.03 23.58 2.66
N THR A 518 6.28 23.43 3.05
CA THR A 518 6.70 22.70 4.25
C THR A 518 7.60 23.61 5.07
N TRP A 519 7.26 23.79 6.36
CA TRP A 519 8.00 24.63 7.29
C TRP A 519 8.33 23.90 8.59
N LYS A 520 9.61 23.60 8.79
CA LYS A 520 10.15 23.04 10.04
C LYS A 520 10.48 24.18 11.01
N PHE A 521 9.50 24.58 11.82
CA PHE A 521 9.63 25.76 12.68
C PHE A 521 10.18 25.45 14.09
N ALA A 522 10.24 24.18 14.49
CA ALA A 522 10.88 23.74 15.72
C ALA A 522 11.49 22.33 15.55
N PRO A 523 12.40 21.89 16.44
CA PRO A 523 12.94 20.53 16.41
C PRO A 523 11.81 19.51 16.37
N ASN A 524 11.85 18.64 15.36
CA ASN A 524 10.86 17.60 15.09
C ASN A 524 9.41 18.09 14.90
N VAL A 525 9.18 19.40 14.68
CA VAL A 525 7.86 19.95 14.37
C VAL A 525 7.85 20.60 13.00
N ALA A 526 6.88 20.22 12.17
CA ALA A 526 6.68 20.78 10.84
C ALA A 526 5.22 21.17 10.60
N LEU A 527 5.02 22.28 9.88
CA LEU A 527 3.77 22.63 9.22
C LEU A 527 3.88 22.27 7.75
N ASP A 528 2.95 21.44 7.27
CA ASP A 528 2.74 21.19 5.85
C ASP A 528 1.40 21.80 5.44
N TRP A 529 1.38 22.54 4.32
CA TRP A 529 0.14 23.05 3.75
C TRP A 529 0.13 22.82 2.24
N SER A 530 -1.04 22.47 1.71
CA SER A 530 -1.27 22.31 0.27
C SER A 530 -2.66 22.80 -0.13
N GLY A 531 -2.75 23.45 -1.28
CA GLY A 531 -3.99 23.73 -1.98
C GLY A 531 -3.95 23.14 -3.39
N ALA A 532 -5.06 22.56 -3.84
CA ALA A 532 -5.21 21.92 -5.14
C ALA A 532 -6.52 22.35 -5.81
N TYR A 533 -6.46 22.47 -7.13
CA TYR A 533 -7.57 22.77 -8.01
C TYR A 533 -7.52 21.83 -9.20
N LEU A 534 -8.63 21.14 -9.48
CA LEU A 534 -8.82 20.28 -10.63
C LEU A 534 -9.79 20.96 -11.58
N ALA A 535 -9.28 21.41 -12.73
CA ALA A 535 -10.10 21.75 -13.88
C ALA A 535 -10.59 20.45 -14.51
N ALA A 536 -11.85 20.09 -14.24
CA ALA A 536 -12.38 18.77 -14.57
C ALA A 536 -12.61 18.62 -16.08
N GLY A 537 -12.25 17.44 -16.61
CA GLY A 537 -12.44 17.09 -18.01
C GLY A 537 -13.68 16.23 -18.25
N GLU A 538 -14.11 16.15 -19.51
CA GLU A 538 -15.31 15.38 -19.92
C GLU A 538 -15.21 13.88 -19.61
N GLY A 539 -14.01 13.33 -19.38
CA GLY A 539 -13.86 11.94 -18.92
C GLY A 539 -14.43 11.69 -17.53
N LEU A 540 -14.67 12.75 -16.75
CA LEU A 540 -15.33 12.70 -15.44
C LEU A 540 -16.86 12.87 -15.53
N ASP A 541 -17.42 13.20 -16.69
CA ASP A 541 -18.87 13.27 -16.88
C ASP A 541 -19.53 11.94 -16.50
N THR A 542 -20.74 12.02 -15.95
CA THR A 542 -21.54 10.85 -15.56
C THR A 542 -22.97 10.99 -16.03
N THR A 543 -23.69 9.87 -16.09
CA THR A 543 -25.12 9.85 -16.34
C THR A 543 -25.84 9.40 -15.09
N GLU A 544 -26.84 10.18 -14.69
CA GLU A 544 -27.66 9.92 -13.52
C GLU A 544 -29.11 9.60 -13.93
N THR A 545 -29.80 8.87 -13.06
CA THR A 545 -31.23 8.58 -13.20
C THR A 545 -31.99 9.28 -12.06
N PRO A 546 -32.18 10.61 -12.11
CA PRO A 546 -32.81 11.36 -11.02
C PRO A 546 -34.26 10.95 -10.77
N ILE A 547 -34.93 10.42 -11.79
CA ILE A 547 -36.28 9.84 -11.72
C ILE A 547 -36.23 8.51 -12.51
N PRO A 548 -36.89 7.44 -12.06
CA PRO A 548 -36.87 6.16 -12.77
C PRO A 548 -37.17 6.29 -14.27
N GLY A 549 -36.25 5.79 -15.11
CA GLY A 549 -36.38 5.80 -16.57
C GLY A 549 -35.99 7.11 -17.26
N VAL A 550 -35.64 8.17 -16.53
CA VAL A 550 -35.15 9.43 -17.09
C VAL A 550 -33.65 9.55 -16.85
N PHE A 551 -32.87 9.49 -17.93
CA PHE A 551 -31.42 9.61 -17.88
C PHE A 551 -30.98 11.06 -18.15
N VAL A 552 -30.14 11.59 -17.27
CA VAL A 552 -29.59 12.95 -17.39
C VAL A 552 -28.07 12.87 -17.35
N LYS A 553 -27.42 13.30 -18.43
CA LYS A 553 -25.97 13.46 -18.46
C LYS A 553 -25.57 14.71 -17.68
N ARG A 554 -24.70 14.53 -16.69
CA ARG A 554 -24.10 15.57 -15.86
C ARG A 554 -22.68 15.83 -16.34
N LYS A 555 -22.39 17.11 -16.59
CA LYS A 555 -21.01 17.55 -16.82
C LYS A 555 -20.27 17.54 -15.50
N ALA A 556 -18.99 17.17 -15.53
CA ALA A 556 -18.12 17.37 -14.39
C ALA A 556 -17.88 18.87 -14.16
N ASP A 557 -18.09 19.30 -12.92
CA ASP A 557 -17.66 20.58 -12.40
C ASP A 557 -16.23 20.48 -11.83
N ASP A 558 -15.58 21.61 -11.66
CA ASP A 558 -14.25 21.65 -11.08
C ASP A 558 -14.24 21.28 -9.59
N ALA A 559 -13.07 20.90 -9.09
CA ALA A 559 -12.90 20.50 -7.70
C ALA A 559 -11.76 21.27 -7.02
N TYR A 560 -11.90 21.43 -5.70
CA TYR A 560 -10.93 22.14 -4.87
C TYR A 560 -10.65 21.34 -3.60
N LEU A 561 -9.40 21.34 -3.16
CA LEU A 561 -8.98 20.72 -1.90
C LEU A 561 -7.88 21.58 -1.28
N THR A 562 -8.01 21.87 0.01
CA THR A 562 -6.93 22.45 0.80
C THR A 562 -6.74 21.65 2.06
N THR A 563 -5.49 21.51 2.48
CA THR A 563 -5.12 20.75 3.67
C THR A 563 -3.98 21.44 4.40
N ALA A 564 -4.03 21.45 5.73
CA ALA A 564 -2.92 21.82 6.59
C ALA A 564 -2.66 20.72 7.61
N ARG A 565 -1.38 20.44 7.91
CA ARG A 565 -0.95 19.50 8.94
C ARG A 565 0.17 20.08 9.78
N VAL A 566 0.02 20.03 11.10
CA VAL A 566 1.14 20.16 12.03
C VAL A 566 1.54 18.77 12.49
N ARG A 567 2.80 18.39 12.26
CA ARG A 567 3.36 17.10 12.68
C ARG A 567 4.41 17.33 13.75
N LEU A 568 4.30 16.62 14.86
CA LEU A 568 5.37 16.37 15.82
C LEU A 568 5.91 14.95 15.59
N SER A 569 7.22 14.79 15.47
CA SER A 569 7.89 13.49 15.48
C SER A 569 8.71 13.34 16.76
N PHE A 570 8.83 12.13 17.31
CA PHE A 570 9.59 11.86 18.53
C PHE A 570 10.36 10.55 18.46
#